data_AF-A0A7K6VFS7-F1
#
_entry.id   AF-A0A7K6VFS7-F1
#
_cell.length_a   1.000
_cell.length_b   1.000
_cell.length_c   1.000
_cell.angle_alpha   90.00
_cell.angle_beta   90.00
_cell.angle_gamma   90.00
#
_symmetry.space_group_name_H-M   'P 1'
#
loop_
_entity.id
_entity.type
_entity.pdbx_description
1 polymer ?
#
loop_
_entity_poly.entity_id
_entity_poly.type
_entity_poly.pdbx_seq_one_letter_code
_entity_poly.pdbx_strand_id
1 'polypeptide(L)'
;QTDCFNYVRFLQSYNSSHLYACGTYAFQPKCTYIELSGFTLDQVAFEDGKGKCPYDPTKGHTGLIVDGELYSATFNNFLGTEPVILRNLGPHYSMKTEYLTSWLNEPHFVASAFVPESAGSGDDDKVYFFFSERAVEYDCYAEQVVARVARVCK
;
A
#
# COMPACT_ATOMS: atom_id res chain seq x y z
N GLN A 1 -0.01 -25.02 9.53
CA GLN A 1 -0.20 -24.67 8.10
C GLN A 1 -1.33 -23.65 8.02
N THR A 2 -1.02 -22.39 8.31
CA THR A 2 -2.01 -21.29 8.42
C THR A 2 -1.82 -20.24 7.33
N ASP A 3 -0.70 -20.21 6.61
CA ASP A 3 -0.32 -19.02 5.84
C ASP A 3 -0.68 -19.14 4.35
N CYS A 4 -1.03 -20.35 3.88
CA CYS A 4 -1.42 -20.63 2.50
C CYS A 4 -2.91 -20.35 2.20
N PHE A 5 -3.48 -19.31 2.82
CA PHE A 5 -4.83 -18.83 2.53
C PHE A 5 -4.80 -17.46 1.88
N ASN A 6 -5.94 -17.03 1.35
CA ASN A 6 -6.12 -15.66 0.92
C ASN A 6 -6.59 -14.80 2.11
N TYR A 7 -5.68 -14.00 2.65
CA TYR A 7 -6.00 -13.00 3.66
C TYR A 7 -6.30 -11.68 2.95
N VAL A 8 -7.54 -11.19 3.03
CA VAL A 8 -7.90 -9.88 2.52
C VAL A 8 -7.18 -8.82 3.35
N ARG A 9 -6.40 -7.96 2.69
CA ARG A 9 -5.58 -6.92 3.31
C ARG A 9 -6.03 -5.52 2.94
N PHE A 10 -6.56 -5.36 1.74
CA PHE A 10 -7.06 -4.08 1.28
C PHE A 10 -8.52 -4.25 0.83
N LEU A 11 -9.39 -3.34 1.27
CA LEU A 11 -10.76 -3.25 0.84
C LEU A 11 -11.22 -1.80 0.96
N GLN A 12 -11.52 -1.16 -0.17
CA GLN A 12 -12.01 0.23 -0.18
C GLN A 12 -12.95 0.48 -1.36
N SER A 13 -13.81 1.48 -1.24
CA SER A 13 -14.60 1.98 -2.36
C SER A 13 -13.68 2.48 -3.48
N TYR A 14 -13.88 1.97 -4.69
CA TYR A 14 -13.19 2.46 -5.89
C TYR A 14 -14.03 3.52 -6.60
N ASN A 15 -15.31 3.23 -6.78
CA ASN A 15 -16.31 4.15 -7.31
C ASN A 15 -17.68 3.86 -6.67
N SER A 16 -18.76 4.43 -7.20
CA SER A 16 -20.11 4.26 -6.65
C SER A 16 -20.71 2.86 -6.82
N SER A 17 -20.14 2.02 -7.70
CA SER A 17 -20.65 0.67 -8.00
C SER A 17 -19.69 -0.45 -7.62
N HIS A 18 -18.41 -0.16 -7.34
CA HIS A 18 -17.38 -1.16 -7.09
C HIS A 18 -16.52 -0.84 -5.87
N LEU A 19 -16.21 -1.89 -5.10
CA LEU A 19 -15.06 -1.90 -4.19
C LEU A 19 -13.83 -2.42 -4.93
N TYR A 20 -12.65 -1.99 -4.51
CA TYR A 20 -11.38 -2.63 -4.86
C TYR A 20 -10.87 -3.42 -3.67
N ALA A 21 -10.53 -4.68 -3.90
CA ALA A 21 -10.06 -5.60 -2.87
C ALA A 21 -8.74 -6.23 -3.28
N CYS A 22 -7.81 -6.36 -2.33
CA CYS A 22 -6.59 -7.15 -2.51
C CYS A 22 -6.36 -8.08 -1.34
N GLY A 23 -5.78 -9.25 -1.63
CA GLY A 23 -5.41 -10.22 -0.61
C GLY A 23 -4.12 -10.97 -0.94
N THR A 24 -3.56 -11.61 0.07
CA THR A 24 -2.26 -12.32 -0.01
C THR A 24 -2.29 -13.48 -1.00
N TYR A 25 -3.47 -14.07 -1.22
CA TYR A 25 -3.72 -15.17 -2.13
C TYR A 25 -2.63 -16.26 -2.06
N ALA A 26 -2.39 -16.78 -0.84
CA ALA A 26 -1.35 -17.77 -0.54
C ALA A 26 0.06 -17.36 -1.03
N PHE A 27 0.52 -16.17 -0.63
CA PHE A 27 1.78 -15.57 -1.06
C PHE A 27 1.90 -15.34 -2.58
N GLN A 28 0.78 -15.06 -3.24
CA GLN A 28 0.75 -14.60 -4.62
C GLN A 28 -0.27 -13.46 -4.75
N PRO A 29 0.01 -12.27 -4.19
CA PRO A 29 -1.00 -11.23 -4.00
C PRO A 29 -1.82 -10.95 -5.25
N LYS A 30 -3.14 -10.91 -5.09
CA LYS A 30 -4.11 -10.59 -6.16
C LYS A 30 -5.04 -9.49 -5.73
N CYS A 31 -5.48 -8.70 -6.71
CA CYS A 31 -6.52 -7.70 -6.53
C CYS A 31 -7.68 -7.94 -7.50
N THR A 32 -8.88 -7.48 -7.14
CA THR A 32 -10.06 -7.53 -8.00
C THR A 32 -11.05 -6.43 -7.61
N TYR A 33 -12.06 -6.23 -8.46
CA TYR A 33 -13.20 -5.37 -8.17
C TYR A 33 -14.38 -6.23 -7.68
N ILE A 34 -15.12 -5.70 -6.70
CA ILE A 34 -16.34 -6.32 -6.19
C ILE A 34 -17.49 -5.39 -6.55
N GLU A 35 -18.42 -5.86 -7.39
CA GLU A 35 -19.64 -5.13 -7.73
C GLU A 35 -20.56 -5.07 -6.50
N LEU A 36 -20.98 -3.86 -6.12
CA LEU A 36 -21.79 -3.63 -4.92
C LEU A 36 -23.24 -4.09 -5.07
N SER A 37 -23.79 -4.08 -6.29
CA SER A 37 -25.21 -4.37 -6.54
C SER A 37 -25.56 -5.83 -6.20
N GLY A 38 -24.70 -6.76 -6.64
CA GLY A 38 -24.83 -8.21 -6.41
C GLY A 38 -23.83 -8.79 -5.42
N PHE A 39 -22.90 -7.98 -4.91
CA PHE A 39 -21.77 -8.42 -4.08
C PHE A 39 -20.97 -9.56 -4.73
N THR A 40 -20.69 -9.40 -6.02
CA THR A 40 -20.02 -10.39 -6.87
C THR A 40 -18.63 -9.89 -7.26
N LEU A 41 -17.67 -10.81 -7.37
CA LEU A 41 -16.35 -10.53 -7.92
C LEU A 41 -16.19 -11.27 -9.25
N ASP A 42 -15.45 -10.67 -10.19
CA ASP A 42 -15.06 -11.37 -11.41
C ASP A 42 -13.89 -12.31 -11.11
N GLN A 43 -14.15 -13.62 -11.20
CA GLN A 43 -13.19 -14.67 -10.89
C GLN A 43 -12.08 -14.82 -11.94
N VAL A 44 -12.27 -14.24 -13.14
CA VAL A 44 -11.35 -14.36 -14.27
C VAL A 44 -10.47 -13.12 -14.41
N ALA A 45 -10.88 -11.99 -13.83
CA ALA A 45 -10.22 -10.70 -13.97
C ALA A 45 -9.33 -10.29 -12.76
N PHE A 46 -8.61 -11.24 -12.15
CA PHE A 46 -7.67 -10.90 -11.08
C PHE A 46 -6.45 -10.14 -11.60
N GLU A 47 -6.20 -8.97 -11.01
CA GLU A 47 -5.00 -8.18 -11.24
C GLU A 47 -3.83 -8.65 -10.36
N ASP A 48 -2.60 -8.34 -10.80
CA ASP A 48 -1.42 -8.51 -9.96
C ASP A 48 -1.47 -7.56 -8.74
N GLY A 49 -1.27 -8.13 -7.55
CA GLY A 49 -1.31 -7.43 -6.27
C GLY A 49 0.07 -7.02 -5.75
N LYS A 50 1.14 -7.30 -6.50
CA LYS A 50 2.52 -6.94 -6.12
C LYS A 50 2.64 -5.44 -5.82
N GLY A 51 3.12 -5.11 -4.62
CA GLY A 51 3.25 -3.73 -4.15
C GLY A 51 1.92 -3.04 -3.76
N LYS A 52 0.77 -3.68 -4.00
CA LYS A 52 -0.57 -3.25 -3.55
C LYS A 52 -0.99 -3.95 -2.25
N CYS A 53 -0.58 -5.21 -2.10
CA CYS A 53 -0.88 -6.07 -0.97
C CYS A 53 0.36 -6.89 -0.60
N PRO A 54 0.63 -7.14 0.70
CA PRO A 54 1.75 -7.99 1.10
C PRO A 54 1.55 -9.44 0.66
N TYR A 55 2.66 -10.15 0.47
CA TYR A 55 2.71 -11.60 0.25
C TYR A 55 2.38 -12.36 1.53
N ASP A 56 3.01 -11.95 2.64
CA ASP A 56 2.90 -12.56 3.95
C ASP A 56 1.79 -11.86 4.78
N PRO A 57 0.84 -12.62 5.36
CA PRO A 57 -0.19 -12.06 6.22
C PRO A 57 0.33 -11.31 7.47
N THR A 58 1.56 -11.53 7.93
CA THR A 58 2.07 -10.85 9.13
C THR A 58 2.77 -9.53 8.82
N LYS A 59 2.95 -9.17 7.55
CA LYS A 59 3.65 -7.94 7.16
C LYS A 59 2.73 -6.71 7.27
N GLY A 60 3.28 -5.63 7.82
CA GLY A 60 2.61 -4.33 7.89
C GLY A 60 2.28 -3.80 6.50
N HIS A 61 1.11 -3.18 6.36
CA HIS A 61 0.63 -2.62 5.11
C HIS A 61 -0.33 -1.47 5.38
N THR A 62 -0.46 -0.56 4.42
CA THR A 62 -1.55 0.42 4.39
C THR A 62 -1.84 0.81 2.94
N GLY A 63 -3.01 1.39 2.69
CA GLY A 63 -3.27 2.04 1.43
C GLY A 63 -4.57 2.83 1.44
N LEU A 64 -4.76 3.63 0.39
CA LEU A 64 -5.99 4.35 0.12
C LEU A 64 -6.12 4.66 -1.38
N ILE A 65 -7.35 4.76 -1.84
CA ILE A 65 -7.74 5.22 -3.18
C ILE A 65 -8.14 6.68 -3.09
N VAL A 66 -7.51 7.51 -3.93
CA VAL A 66 -7.84 8.93 -4.12
C VAL A 66 -7.99 9.14 -5.62
N ASP A 67 -9.14 9.66 -6.05
CA ASP A 67 -9.45 9.94 -7.45
C ASP A 67 -9.20 8.78 -8.41
N GLY A 68 -9.46 7.55 -7.95
CA GLY A 68 -9.28 6.33 -8.72
C GLY A 68 -7.84 5.81 -8.79
N GLU A 69 -6.90 6.46 -8.11
CA GLU A 69 -5.51 6.02 -7.96
C GLU A 69 -5.28 5.40 -6.59
N LEU A 70 -4.66 4.21 -6.57
CA LEU A 70 -4.29 3.52 -5.34
C LEU A 70 -2.90 3.96 -4.91
N TYR A 71 -2.81 4.45 -3.68
CA TYR A 71 -1.58 4.68 -2.95
C TYR A 71 -1.44 3.59 -1.89
N SER A 72 -0.41 2.76 -2.00
CA SER A 72 -0.16 1.64 -1.09
C SER A 72 1.24 1.69 -0.53
N ALA A 73 1.41 1.19 0.69
CA ALA A 73 2.71 0.98 1.30
C ALA A 73 2.77 -0.44 1.87
N THR A 74 3.68 -1.24 1.34
CA THR A 74 3.82 -2.68 1.66
C THR A 74 5.17 -3.19 1.14
N PHE A 75 5.31 -4.48 0.89
CA PHE A 75 6.49 -5.12 0.35
C PHE A 75 6.29 -5.64 -1.07
N ASN A 76 7.32 -5.49 -1.89
CA ASN A 76 7.32 -5.80 -3.30
C ASN A 76 7.72 -7.26 -3.61
N ASN A 77 8.23 -8.01 -2.63
CA ASN A 77 8.71 -9.37 -2.84
C ASN A 77 8.17 -10.36 -1.80
N PHE A 78 8.28 -11.65 -2.12
CA PHE A 78 7.82 -12.76 -1.29
C PHE A 78 8.46 -12.77 0.10
N LEU A 79 9.76 -12.43 0.20
CA LEU A 79 10.51 -12.42 1.46
C LEU A 79 10.10 -11.27 2.40
N GLY A 80 9.38 -10.26 1.90
CA GLY A 80 9.02 -9.08 2.68
C GLY A 80 10.24 -8.27 3.11
N THR A 81 11.20 -8.11 2.20
CA THR A 81 12.46 -7.37 2.41
C THR A 81 12.60 -6.15 1.50
N GLU A 82 11.78 -6.05 0.45
CA GLU A 82 11.73 -4.89 -0.46
C GLU A 82 10.53 -4.00 -0.10
N PRO A 83 10.65 -3.06 0.87
CA PRO A 83 9.57 -2.15 1.17
C PRO A 83 9.34 -1.19 -0.02
N VAL A 84 8.09 -0.81 -0.22
CA VAL A 84 7.69 0.06 -1.32
C VAL A 84 6.51 0.92 -0.91
N ILE A 85 6.57 2.21 -1.22
CA ILE A 85 5.38 3.05 -1.38
C ILE A 85 5.12 3.15 -2.88
N LEU A 86 3.92 2.76 -3.30
CA LEU A 86 3.50 2.62 -4.70
C LEU A 86 2.25 3.47 -4.95
N ARG A 87 2.24 4.22 -6.05
CA ARG A 87 1.04 4.74 -6.70
C ARG A 87 0.78 3.92 -7.96
N ASN A 88 -0.40 3.32 -8.05
CA ASN A 88 -0.87 2.53 -9.20
C ASN A 88 -2.36 2.83 -9.45
N LEU A 89 -2.97 2.14 -10.43
CA LEU A 89 -4.28 2.44 -10.98
C LEU A 89 -4.33 3.85 -11.60
N GLY A 90 -5.50 4.21 -12.14
CA GLY A 90 -5.73 5.49 -12.79
C GLY A 90 -5.01 5.66 -14.13
N PRO A 91 -5.05 6.88 -14.68
CA PRO A 91 -4.53 7.18 -16.01
C PRO A 91 -3.01 7.40 -16.05
N HIS A 92 -2.38 7.66 -14.90
CA HIS A 92 -0.96 7.97 -14.84
C HIS A 92 -0.09 6.71 -14.79
N TYR A 93 1.18 6.87 -15.19
CA TYR A 93 2.18 5.83 -14.97
C TYR A 93 2.33 5.53 -13.48
N SER A 94 2.53 4.25 -13.18
CA SER A 94 2.80 3.81 -11.81
C SER A 94 4.12 4.37 -11.32
N MET A 95 4.11 4.90 -10.11
CA MET A 95 5.30 5.45 -9.45
C MET A 95 5.56 4.69 -8.18
N LYS A 96 6.83 4.49 -7.84
CA LYS A 96 7.23 3.82 -6.61
C LYS A 96 8.50 4.44 -6.04
N THR A 97 8.71 4.27 -4.75
CA THR A 97 9.97 4.66 -4.09
C THR A 97 11.15 3.85 -4.61
N GLU A 98 12.35 4.45 -4.54
CA GLU A 98 13.61 3.75 -4.80
C GLU A 98 13.89 2.69 -3.74
N TYR A 99 14.53 1.59 -4.12
CA TYR A 99 14.94 0.53 -3.18
C TYR A 99 16.29 0.86 -2.55
N LEU A 100 16.28 1.90 -1.72
CA LEU A 100 17.44 2.39 -0.97
C LEU A 100 17.07 2.57 0.50
N THR A 101 17.98 2.23 1.41
CA THR A 101 17.78 2.38 2.86
C THR A 101 17.61 3.84 3.30
N SER A 102 18.05 4.80 2.48
CA SER A 102 17.78 6.22 2.70
C SER A 102 16.33 6.64 2.46
N TRP A 103 15.54 5.80 1.77
CA TRP A 103 14.11 6.02 1.55
C TRP A 103 13.26 5.28 2.56
N LEU A 104 13.52 3.97 2.73
CA LEU A 104 12.77 3.07 3.62
C LEU A 104 13.72 2.02 4.18
N ASN A 105 13.85 1.92 5.50
CA ASN A 105 14.76 0.97 6.14
C ASN A 105 14.03 0.00 7.07
N GLU A 106 13.67 -1.17 6.53
CA GLU A 106 12.88 -2.19 7.24
C GLU A 106 11.60 -1.62 7.90
N PRO A 107 10.75 -0.88 7.16
CA PRO A 107 9.59 -0.24 7.74
C PRO A 107 8.51 -1.24 8.15
N HIS A 108 7.79 -0.90 9.21
CA HIS A 108 6.51 -1.49 9.55
C HIS A 108 5.41 -0.46 9.29
N PHE A 109 4.71 -0.61 8.16
CA PHE A 109 3.63 0.28 7.75
C PHE A 109 2.40 0.14 8.64
N VAL A 110 1.79 1.27 9.00
CA VAL A 110 0.67 1.33 9.96
C VAL A 110 -0.58 1.94 9.33
N ALA A 111 -0.45 3.12 8.72
CA ALA A 111 -1.61 3.87 8.23
C ALA A 111 -1.24 4.83 7.09
N SER A 112 -2.25 5.23 6.32
CA SER A 112 -2.15 6.27 5.30
C SER A 112 -3.37 7.16 5.37
N ALA A 113 -3.20 8.45 5.06
CA ALA A 113 -4.28 9.43 5.05
C ALA A 113 -4.13 10.40 3.88
N PHE A 114 -5.25 10.70 3.22
CA PHE A 114 -5.34 11.79 2.27
C PHE A 114 -5.64 13.09 3.02
N VAL A 115 -4.85 14.13 2.78
CA VAL A 115 -5.04 15.46 3.37
C VAL A 115 -5.14 16.47 2.22
N PRO A 116 -6.35 17.01 1.97
CA PRO A 116 -6.50 18.10 1.02
C PRO A 116 -5.88 19.36 1.63
N GLU A 117 -4.86 19.91 0.97
CA GLU A 117 -4.19 21.14 1.38
C GLU A 117 -4.49 22.29 0.42
N SER A 118 -4.96 21.98 -0.79
CA SER A 118 -5.29 22.99 -1.79
C SER A 118 -6.61 23.69 -1.47
N ALA A 119 -6.65 25.01 -1.72
CA ALA A 119 -7.88 25.81 -1.66
C ALA A 119 -8.72 25.70 -2.95
N GLY A 120 -8.64 24.57 -3.67
CA GLY A 120 -9.51 24.26 -4.80
C GLY A 120 -8.87 23.58 -6.01
N SER A 121 -7.58 23.80 -6.31
CA SER A 121 -6.96 23.25 -7.53
C SER A 121 -6.51 21.79 -7.41
N GLY A 122 -6.37 21.26 -6.19
CA GLY A 122 -5.87 19.90 -5.94
C GLY A 122 -4.34 19.77 -5.96
N ASP A 123 -3.62 20.76 -6.47
CA ASP A 123 -2.18 20.64 -6.78
C ASP A 123 -1.28 20.44 -5.54
N ASP A 124 -1.72 20.94 -4.39
CA ASP A 124 -0.98 20.86 -3.13
C ASP A 124 -1.43 19.69 -2.23
N ASP A 125 -2.43 18.91 -2.66
CA ASP A 125 -2.96 17.81 -1.87
C ASP A 125 -1.93 16.70 -1.70
N LYS A 126 -1.91 16.10 -0.50
CA LYS A 126 -0.88 15.14 -0.10
C LYS A 126 -1.48 13.86 0.43
N VAL A 127 -0.77 12.77 0.16
CA VAL A 127 -0.99 11.48 0.80
C VAL A 127 0.12 11.26 1.82
N TYR A 128 -0.28 11.12 3.08
CA TYR A 128 0.61 10.86 4.20
C TYR A 128 0.67 9.36 4.50
N PHE A 129 1.86 8.89 4.88
CA PHE A 129 2.13 7.52 5.30
C PHE A 129 2.77 7.52 6.68
N PHE A 130 2.26 6.65 7.56
CA PHE A 130 2.72 6.48 8.93
C PHE A 130 3.29 5.08 9.10
N PHE A 131 4.52 5.01 9.57
CA PHE A 131 5.25 3.77 9.75
C PHE A 131 6.33 3.93 10.82
N SER A 132 6.82 2.82 11.35
CA SER A 132 8.08 2.81 12.10
C SER A 132 9.17 2.18 11.25
N GLU A 133 10.42 2.60 11.40
CA GLU A 133 11.55 2.02 10.67
C GLU A 133 12.82 2.00 11.51
N ARG A 134 13.83 1.28 11.05
CA ARG A 134 15.16 1.28 11.65
C ARG A 134 15.87 2.59 11.29
N ALA A 135 16.23 3.38 12.29
CA ALA A 135 16.89 4.66 12.06
C ALA A 135 18.29 4.49 11.46
N VAL A 136 18.66 5.38 10.55
CA VAL A 136 19.98 5.42 9.89
C VAL A 136 20.82 6.63 10.34
N GLU A 137 20.18 7.61 10.96
CA GLU A 137 20.80 8.86 11.41
C GLU A 137 21.44 8.79 12.81
N TYR A 138 21.13 7.74 13.57
CA TYR A 138 21.66 7.56 14.91
C TYR A 138 22.80 6.54 14.88
N ASP A 139 24.03 7.01 15.12
CA ASP A 139 25.17 6.15 15.43
C ASP A 139 25.10 5.73 16.90
N CYS A 140 24.20 4.80 17.19
CA CYS A 140 23.98 4.24 18.53
C CYS A 140 24.50 2.80 18.60
N TYR A 141 24.96 2.39 19.78
CA TYR A 141 25.40 1.01 20.05
C TYR A 141 24.30 -0.06 19.88
N ALA A 142 23.03 0.36 19.77
CA ALA A 142 21.89 -0.52 19.59
C ALA A 142 21.00 -0.01 18.45
N GLU A 143 20.43 -0.94 17.69
CA GLU A 143 19.43 -0.65 16.66
C GLU A 143 18.24 0.11 17.26
N GLN A 144 17.94 1.28 16.73
CA GLN A 144 16.82 2.12 17.17
C GLN A 144 15.68 2.05 16.15
N VAL A 145 14.47 1.78 16.62
CA VAL A 145 13.25 1.87 15.82
C VAL A 145 12.56 3.21 16.11
N VAL A 146 12.30 3.99 15.08
CA VAL A 146 11.69 5.32 15.19
C VAL A 146 10.39 5.40 14.41
N ALA A 147 9.44 6.18 14.91
CA ALA A 147 8.23 6.51 14.16
C ALA A 147 8.51 7.58 13.10
N ARG A 148 7.89 7.43 11.94
CA ARG A 148 8.01 8.33 10.78
C ARG A 148 6.64 8.71 10.25
N VAL A 149 6.58 9.92 9.72
CA VAL A 149 5.54 10.38 8.83
C VAL A 149 6.20 10.82 7.53
N ALA A 150 5.78 10.24 6.41
CA ALA A 150 6.18 10.64 5.07
C ALA A 150 4.98 11.19 4.30
N ARG A 151 5.25 11.92 3.23
CA ARG A 151 4.21 12.44 2.33
C ARG A 151 4.65 12.38 0.89
N VAL A 152 3.68 12.21 0.00
CA VAL A 152 3.83 12.39 -1.44
C VAL A 152 2.76 13.37 -1.92
N CYS A 153 3.06 14.15 -2.96
CA CYS A 153 2.02 14.88 -3.68
C CYS A 153 1.12 13.86 -4.38
N LYS A 154 -0.18 14.17 -4.44
CA LYS A 154 -1.16 13.37 -5.16
C LYS A 154 -0.75 13.20 -6.63
#